data_AF-A0A097EQP1-F1
#
_entry.id   AF-A0A097EQP1-F1
#
_cell.length_a   1.000
_cell.length_b   1.000
_cell.length_c   1.000
_cell.angle_alpha   90.00
_cell.angle_beta   90.00
_cell.angle_gamma   90.00
#
_symmetry.space_group_name_H-M   'P 1'
#
loop_
_entity.id
_entity.type
_entity.pdbx_description
1 polymer ?
#
loop_
_entity_poly.entity_id
_entity_poly.type
_entity_poly.pdbx_seq_one_letter_code
_entity_poly.pdbx_strand_id
1 'polypeptide(L)'
;MVSIKRNKNDGVSLVGVLVAVVISSIVIMALITIFITVKDRYNLYKDKTTAEVKQLLVKSILYDFVKDVGFACKFGYSEQVHHDRTNDSLDGFFTDASALRVGNLPLTTSNHLPEQLEAGCSEKCYQANTDYIMIKKEEDHTFLIGTNALDTTLNVVSADGIESGDYLFLCGKNNINMVRANSVNLGTNTIELSQAPTASVYYPGDYLGEYSFEVLYVGNAGEQDENGQDIFALYIYMKSDNTQGESFELVRGVESLQIERITSISNGNISWDRVSSDVDLQDSNDTAIRVSFSIDGNRYHKIINL
;
A
#
# COMPACT_ATOMS: atom_id res chain seq x y z
N MET A 1 32.35 -24.86 -83.21
CA MET A 1 33.28 -23.77 -82.85
C MET A 1 32.48 -22.70 -82.12
N VAL A 2 32.38 -22.79 -80.80
CA VAL A 2 31.67 -21.81 -79.96
C VAL A 2 32.74 -20.94 -79.31
N SER A 3 32.82 -19.68 -79.73
CA SER A 3 33.72 -18.69 -79.15
C SER A 3 33.14 -18.22 -77.81
N ILE A 4 33.78 -18.62 -76.71
CA ILE A 4 33.50 -18.06 -75.38
C ILE A 4 34.04 -16.63 -75.37
N LYS A 5 33.14 -15.63 -75.49
CA LYS A 5 33.47 -14.23 -75.21
C LYS A 5 33.79 -14.10 -73.72
N ARG A 6 35.07 -13.87 -73.43
CA ARG A 6 35.59 -13.54 -72.11
C ARG A 6 35.06 -12.15 -71.73
N ASN A 7 34.20 -12.04 -70.72
CA ASN A 7 33.82 -10.74 -70.15
C ASN A 7 35.09 -10.02 -69.70
N LYS A 8 35.35 -8.84 -70.28
CA LYS A 8 36.34 -7.90 -69.76
C LYS A 8 35.84 -7.45 -68.40
N ASN A 9 36.57 -7.78 -67.34
CA ASN A 9 36.44 -7.08 -66.06
C ASN A 9 36.91 -5.65 -66.29
N ASP A 10 35.98 -4.73 -66.55
CA ASP A 10 36.28 -3.30 -66.52
C ASP A 10 36.66 -2.95 -65.08
N GLY A 11 37.93 -2.67 -64.86
CA GLY A 11 38.46 -2.30 -63.55
C GLY A 11 37.85 -0.99 -63.09
N VAL A 12 37.47 -0.92 -61.81
CA VAL A 12 36.95 0.31 -61.21
C VAL A 12 38.07 1.35 -61.13
N SER A 13 37.82 2.55 -61.65
CA SER A 13 38.74 3.69 -61.51
C SER A 13 38.99 4.00 -60.02
N LEU A 14 40.25 4.28 -59.66
CA LEU A 14 40.64 4.68 -58.30
C LEU A 14 39.77 5.84 -57.77
N VAL A 15 39.40 6.78 -58.66
CA VAL A 15 38.52 7.91 -58.33
C VAL A 15 37.10 7.43 -58.01
N GLY A 16 36.57 6.47 -58.76
CA GLY A 16 35.27 5.87 -58.51
C GLY A 16 35.21 5.14 -57.17
N VAL A 17 36.28 4.44 -56.79
CA VAL A 17 36.41 3.80 -55.47
C VAL A 17 36.46 4.84 -54.35
N LEU A 18 37.26 5.91 -54.51
CA LEU A 18 37.35 6.99 -53.51
C LEU A 18 36.00 7.67 -53.27
N VAL A 19 35.26 8.01 -54.34
CA VAL A 19 33.93 8.61 -54.24
C VAL A 19 32.94 7.67 -53.56
N ALA A 20 32.96 6.38 -53.91
CA ALA A 20 32.09 5.39 -53.27
C ALA A 20 32.38 5.22 -51.77
N VAL A 21 33.65 5.25 -51.35
CA VAL A 21 34.06 5.17 -49.93
C VAL A 21 33.59 6.38 -49.15
N VAL A 22 33.69 7.60 -49.73
CA VAL A 22 33.22 8.83 -49.09
C VAL A 22 31.69 8.84 -48.95
N ILE A 23 30.96 8.43 -49.99
CA ILE A 23 29.49 8.33 -49.90
C ILE A 23 29.09 7.29 -48.84
N SER A 24 29.76 6.13 -48.83
CA SER A 24 29.49 5.07 -47.85
C SER A 24 29.79 5.54 -46.42
N SER A 25 30.87 6.28 -46.18
CA SER A 25 31.21 6.78 -44.85
C SER A 25 30.20 7.82 -44.34
N ILE A 26 29.72 8.71 -45.21
CA ILE A 26 28.65 9.66 -44.88
C ILE A 26 27.36 8.91 -44.51
N VAL A 27 26.98 7.90 -45.29
CA VAL A 27 25.77 7.10 -45.02
C VAL A 27 25.88 6.35 -43.69
N ILE A 28 27.04 5.74 -43.40
CA ILE A 28 27.27 5.04 -42.12
C ILE A 28 27.21 6.03 -40.95
N MET A 29 27.81 7.22 -41.05
CA MET A 29 27.70 8.25 -39.99
C MET A 29 26.26 8.71 -39.76
N ALA A 30 25.49 8.90 -40.84
CA ALA A 30 24.08 9.23 -40.75
C ALA A 30 23.28 8.12 -40.05
N LEU A 31 23.53 6.85 -40.40
CA LEU A 31 22.88 5.69 -39.77
C LEU A 31 23.23 5.58 -38.28
N ILE A 32 24.48 5.79 -37.89
CA ILE A 32 24.91 5.80 -36.48
C ILE A 32 24.16 6.90 -35.71
N THR A 33 24.11 8.11 -36.27
CA THR A 33 23.43 9.25 -35.64
C THR A 33 21.93 8.99 -35.49
N ILE A 34 21.30 8.42 -36.52
CA ILE A 34 19.89 8.02 -36.49
C ILE A 34 19.68 6.95 -35.42
N PHE A 35 20.52 5.92 -35.37
CA PHE A 35 20.42 4.85 -34.38
C PHE A 35 20.53 5.38 -32.95
N ILE A 36 21.51 6.25 -32.66
CA ILE A 36 21.66 6.89 -31.35
C ILE A 36 20.40 7.70 -31.02
N THR A 37 19.94 8.55 -31.94
CA THR A 37 18.75 9.38 -31.73
C THR A 37 17.49 8.54 -31.49
N VAL A 38 17.32 7.44 -32.23
CA VAL A 38 16.18 6.53 -32.06
C VAL A 38 16.27 5.79 -30.73
N LYS A 39 17.46 5.33 -30.35
CA LYS A 39 17.70 4.67 -29.05
C LYS A 39 17.40 5.61 -27.89
N ASP A 40 17.87 6.86 -27.96
CA ASP A 40 17.64 7.87 -26.92
C ASP A 40 16.16 8.21 -26.80
N ARG A 41 15.45 8.39 -27.94
CA ARG A 41 14.00 8.59 -27.93
C ARG A 41 13.26 7.38 -27.39
N TYR A 42 13.65 6.18 -27.76
CA TYR A 42 13.03 4.95 -27.25
C TYR A 42 13.16 4.85 -25.73
N ASN A 43 14.36 5.07 -25.20
CA ASN A 43 14.60 5.07 -23.76
C ASN A 43 13.76 6.15 -23.07
N LEU A 44 13.76 7.38 -23.59
CA LEU A 44 12.92 8.45 -23.07
C LEU A 44 11.42 8.06 -22.99
N TYR A 45 10.87 7.47 -24.05
CA TYR A 45 9.48 7.01 -24.06
C TYR A 45 9.24 5.85 -23.11
N LYS A 46 10.18 4.91 -23.03
CA LYS A 46 10.13 3.77 -22.10
C LYS A 46 10.12 4.26 -20.65
N ASP A 47 11.02 5.17 -20.29
CA ASP A 47 11.17 5.70 -18.93
C ASP A 47 9.92 6.50 -18.55
N LYS A 48 9.43 7.36 -19.46
CA LYS A 48 8.17 8.08 -19.27
C LYS A 48 6.99 7.14 -19.06
N THR A 49 6.85 6.12 -19.90
CA THR A 49 5.77 5.13 -19.78
C THR A 49 5.86 4.38 -18.46
N THR A 50 7.07 4.01 -18.04
CA THR A 50 7.32 3.32 -16.76
C THR A 50 6.90 4.19 -15.58
N ALA A 51 7.31 5.46 -15.56
CA ALA A 51 6.92 6.41 -14.52
C ALA A 51 5.39 6.63 -14.50
N GLU A 52 4.75 6.76 -15.67
CA GLU A 52 3.29 6.89 -15.80
C GLU A 52 2.53 5.67 -15.28
N VAL A 53 3.03 4.45 -15.55
CA VAL A 53 2.42 3.23 -15.00
C VAL A 53 2.59 3.17 -13.49
N LYS A 54 3.80 3.46 -12.97
CA LYS A 54 4.06 3.45 -11.52
C LYS A 54 3.21 4.48 -10.78
N GLN A 55 3.10 5.72 -11.26
CA GLN A 55 2.27 6.72 -10.57
C GLN A 55 0.78 6.37 -10.60
N LEU A 56 0.28 5.71 -11.65
CA LEU A 56 -1.11 5.22 -11.69
C LEU A 56 -1.32 4.09 -10.69
N LEU A 57 -0.38 3.16 -10.58
CA LEU A 57 -0.42 2.08 -9.60
C LEU A 57 -0.43 2.62 -8.17
N VAL A 58 0.49 3.53 -7.83
CA VAL A 58 0.51 4.18 -6.50
C VAL A 58 -0.79 4.93 -6.22
N LYS A 59 -1.35 5.63 -7.21
CA LYS A 59 -2.64 6.33 -7.07
C LYS A 59 -3.81 5.38 -6.83
N SER A 60 -3.80 4.18 -7.41
CA SER A 60 -4.81 3.15 -7.16
C SER A 60 -4.66 2.62 -5.75
N ILE A 61 -3.46 2.14 -5.39
CA ILE A 61 -3.14 1.63 -4.05
C ILE A 61 -3.57 2.63 -2.98
N LEU A 62 -3.18 3.90 -3.11
CA LEU A 62 -3.55 4.93 -2.15
C LEU A 62 -5.06 5.13 -2.04
N TYR A 63 -5.77 5.08 -3.17
CA TYR A 63 -7.22 5.25 -3.18
C TYR A 63 -7.93 4.06 -2.54
N ASP A 64 -7.56 2.85 -2.96
CA ASP A 64 -8.17 1.60 -2.49
C ASP A 64 -7.88 1.41 -0.99
N PHE A 65 -6.62 1.59 -0.56
CA PHE A 65 -6.22 1.53 0.86
C PHE A 65 -7.03 2.48 1.75
N VAL A 66 -7.25 3.72 1.32
CA VAL A 66 -8.05 4.68 2.11
C VAL A 66 -9.55 4.39 2.02
N LYS A 67 -10.03 3.81 0.93
CA LYS A 67 -11.47 3.55 0.72
C LYS A 67 -11.96 2.24 1.32
N ASP A 68 -11.09 1.27 1.52
CA ASP A 68 -11.42 -0.02 2.12
C ASP A 68 -11.38 0.01 3.65
N VAL A 69 -11.38 1.21 4.24
CA VAL A 69 -11.26 1.40 5.69
C VAL A 69 -12.57 1.18 6.45
N GLY A 70 -12.47 0.61 7.65
CA GLY A 70 -13.58 0.43 8.58
C GLY A 70 -14.24 -0.94 8.51
N PHE A 71 -15.41 -1.04 9.14
CA PHE A 71 -16.13 -2.30 9.38
C PHE A 71 -17.61 -2.18 9.02
N ALA A 72 -18.20 -3.24 8.48
CA ALA A 72 -19.61 -3.27 8.09
C ALA A 72 -20.61 -3.41 9.27
N CYS A 73 -20.25 -2.90 10.45
CA CYS A 73 -21.08 -3.00 11.66
C CYS A 73 -22.41 -2.26 11.46
N LYS A 74 -23.53 -2.99 11.67
CA LYS A 74 -24.89 -2.53 11.35
C LYS A 74 -25.28 -1.16 11.93
N PHE A 75 -24.73 -0.81 13.08
CA PHE A 75 -25.02 0.44 13.79
C PHE A 75 -23.92 1.51 13.63
N GLY A 76 -22.95 1.28 12.73
CA GLY A 76 -21.80 2.15 12.51
C GLY A 76 -20.70 1.92 13.54
N TYR A 77 -19.46 1.66 13.09
CA TYR A 77 -18.36 1.35 14.01
C TYR A 77 -17.85 2.56 14.81
N SER A 78 -18.03 3.78 14.29
CA SER A 78 -17.60 5.03 14.93
C SER A 78 -18.48 5.45 16.12
N GLU A 79 -19.74 5.03 16.13
CA GLU A 79 -20.74 5.46 17.13
C GLU A 79 -20.84 4.50 18.34
N GLN A 80 -20.01 3.45 18.36
CA GLN A 80 -20.09 2.37 19.34
C GLN A 80 -18.90 2.39 20.30
N VAL A 81 -19.11 1.89 21.52
CA VAL A 81 -18.03 1.78 22.50
C VAL A 81 -17.19 0.54 22.19
N HIS A 82 -15.90 0.75 21.97
CA HIS A 82 -14.93 -0.31 21.70
C HIS A 82 -14.39 -0.91 23.00
N HIS A 83 -14.29 -2.24 23.04
CA HIS A 83 -13.72 -3.00 24.16
C HIS A 83 -12.65 -3.97 23.64
N ASP A 84 -11.47 -3.93 24.24
CA ASP A 84 -10.43 -4.92 23.98
C ASP A 84 -10.62 -6.16 24.88
N ARG A 85 -10.83 -7.30 24.23
CA ARG A 85 -11.00 -8.63 24.80
C ARG A 85 -10.11 -9.66 24.10
N THR A 86 -9.03 -9.20 23.46
CA THR A 86 -8.04 -10.06 22.79
C THR A 86 -7.21 -10.86 23.79
N ASN A 87 -7.06 -10.33 25.03
CA ASN A 87 -6.10 -10.76 26.04
C ASN A 87 -4.63 -10.53 25.62
N ASP A 88 -4.42 -9.73 24.58
CA ASP A 88 -3.12 -9.25 24.15
C ASP A 88 -2.97 -7.78 24.57
N SER A 89 -1.78 -7.40 25.04
CA SER A 89 -1.52 -6.03 25.53
C SER A 89 -1.31 -5.07 24.36
N LEU A 90 -2.30 -4.94 23.48
CA LEU A 90 -2.25 -4.17 22.24
C LEU A 90 -2.08 -2.67 22.48
N ASP A 91 -1.47 -1.96 21.52
CA ASP A 91 -1.39 -0.50 21.57
C ASP A 91 -2.76 0.14 21.33
N GLY A 92 -2.91 1.39 21.78
CA GLY A 92 -4.19 2.10 21.74
C GLY A 92 -4.82 2.17 20.34
N PHE A 93 -4.02 2.30 19.27
CA PHE A 93 -4.60 2.35 17.93
C PHE A 93 -5.23 1.03 17.50
N PHE A 94 -4.83 -0.14 18.01
CA PHE A 94 -5.54 -1.37 17.63
C PHE A 94 -6.97 -1.41 18.15
N THR A 95 -7.23 -0.70 19.26
CA THR A 95 -8.43 -0.87 20.08
C THR A 95 -9.30 0.38 20.16
N ASP A 96 -8.80 1.55 19.73
CA ASP A 96 -9.57 2.78 19.67
C ASP A 96 -10.64 2.75 18.56
N ALA A 97 -11.59 3.68 18.61
CA ALA A 97 -12.64 3.78 17.59
C ALA A 97 -12.09 4.16 16.20
N SER A 98 -10.85 4.68 16.18
CA SER A 98 -9.94 4.86 15.04
C SER A 98 -10.24 3.95 13.87
N ALA A 99 -10.25 4.38 12.63
CA ALA A 99 -10.15 3.44 11.51
C ALA A 99 -9.15 3.95 10.48
N LEU A 100 -8.95 5.26 10.40
CA LEU A 100 -7.95 5.89 9.56
C LEU A 100 -7.16 6.89 10.39
N ARG A 101 -5.83 6.70 10.44
CA ARG A 101 -4.89 7.62 11.06
C ARG A 101 -3.79 7.97 10.08
N VAL A 102 -3.37 9.22 10.10
CA VAL A 102 -2.22 9.71 9.33
C VAL A 102 -1.25 10.39 10.27
N GLY A 103 0.05 10.29 9.96
CA GLY A 103 1.09 10.87 10.80
C GLY A 103 2.43 10.89 10.09
N ASN A 104 3.48 11.28 10.81
CA ASN A 104 4.84 11.34 10.30
C ASN A 104 5.65 10.17 10.86
N LEU A 105 6.60 9.64 10.08
CA LEU A 105 7.57 8.66 10.56
C LEU A 105 8.78 9.36 11.21
N PRO A 106 9.42 8.76 12.22
CA PRO A 106 9.16 7.44 12.80
C PRO A 106 7.93 7.38 13.71
N LEU A 107 7.39 6.18 13.86
CA LEU A 107 6.42 5.84 14.89
C LEU A 107 7.07 5.75 16.27
N THR A 108 6.24 5.90 17.31
CA THR A 108 6.65 5.61 18.68
C THR A 108 6.91 4.10 18.84
N THR A 109 7.96 3.76 19.59
CA THR A 109 8.31 2.36 19.84
C THR A 109 7.15 1.56 20.42
N SER A 110 6.92 0.39 19.83
CA SER A 110 5.79 -0.51 20.07
C SER A 110 6.26 -1.96 19.99
N ASN A 111 5.63 -2.84 20.78
CA ASN A 111 5.87 -4.28 20.66
C ASN A 111 5.02 -4.94 19.55
N HIS A 112 4.14 -4.18 18.92
CA HIS A 112 3.16 -4.65 17.93
C HIS A 112 3.41 -4.10 16.53
N LEU A 113 4.36 -3.17 16.41
CA LEU A 113 4.82 -2.60 15.16
C LEU A 113 6.21 -3.12 14.81
N PRO A 114 6.57 -3.16 13.52
CA PRO A 114 7.89 -3.57 13.08
C PRO A 114 8.92 -2.47 13.37
N GLU A 115 10.14 -2.86 13.79
CA GLU A 115 11.26 -1.94 14.07
C GLU A 115 11.55 -1.00 12.89
N GLN A 116 11.27 -1.46 11.66
CA GLN A 116 11.43 -0.68 10.42
C GLN A 116 10.62 0.63 10.40
N LEU A 117 9.58 0.77 11.22
CA LEU A 117 8.77 1.99 11.34
C LEU A 117 9.21 2.91 12.49
N GLU A 118 10.12 2.46 13.35
CA GLU A 118 10.43 3.10 14.62
C GLU A 118 11.75 3.89 14.59
N ALA A 119 11.90 4.78 15.56
CA ALA A 119 13.16 5.46 15.78
C ALA A 119 14.26 4.46 16.18
N GLY A 120 15.37 4.45 15.44
CA GLY A 120 16.53 3.59 15.75
C GLY A 120 16.63 2.29 14.94
N CYS A 121 15.78 2.12 13.92
CA CYS A 121 15.91 1.02 12.97
C CYS A 121 17.33 0.90 12.40
N SER A 122 17.77 -0.35 12.21
CA SER A 122 19.13 -0.68 11.78
C SER A 122 19.22 -1.08 10.30
N GLU A 123 18.21 -1.78 9.78
CA GLU A 123 18.15 -2.26 8.39
C GLU A 123 16.77 -2.03 7.79
N LYS A 124 16.71 -1.68 6.49
CA LYS A 124 15.46 -1.46 5.73
C LYS A 124 14.47 -0.51 6.42
N CYS A 125 15.02 0.56 6.98
CA CYS A 125 14.30 1.62 7.65
C CYS A 125 13.25 2.32 6.79
N TYR A 126 12.26 2.90 7.44
CA TYR A 126 11.43 3.96 6.87
C TYR A 126 12.28 5.08 6.25
N GLN A 127 11.68 5.79 5.29
CA GLN A 127 12.28 6.99 4.72
C GLN A 127 12.05 8.20 5.63
N ALA A 128 13.12 8.89 6.02
CA ALA A 128 13.00 10.05 6.89
C ALA A 128 12.19 11.19 6.24
N ASN A 129 11.47 11.97 7.06
CA ASN A 129 10.58 13.06 6.61
C ASN A 129 9.48 12.60 5.64
N THR A 130 9.00 11.37 5.81
CA THR A 130 7.84 10.85 5.10
C THR A 130 6.69 10.62 6.07
N ASP A 131 5.49 10.61 5.53
CA ASP A 131 4.26 10.35 6.27
C ASP A 131 3.86 8.88 6.12
N TYR A 132 2.93 8.44 6.97
CA TYR A 132 2.32 7.12 6.91
C TYR A 132 0.79 7.24 6.89
N ILE A 133 0.12 6.18 6.41
CA ILE A 133 -1.33 6.00 6.53
C ILE A 133 -1.55 4.69 7.28
N MET A 134 -2.20 4.75 8.44
CA MET A 134 -2.66 3.60 9.20
C MET A 134 -4.14 3.40 8.97
N ILE A 135 -4.54 2.17 8.69
CA ILE A 135 -5.95 1.80 8.64
C ILE A 135 -6.26 0.59 9.51
N LYS A 136 -7.54 0.46 9.82
CA LYS A 136 -8.13 -0.78 10.27
C LYS A 136 -9.25 -1.12 9.32
N LYS A 137 -9.30 -2.36 8.88
CA LYS A 137 -10.32 -2.84 7.95
C LYS A 137 -10.74 -4.25 8.28
N GLU A 138 -11.86 -4.59 7.69
CA GLU A 138 -12.39 -5.93 7.60
C GLU A 138 -11.78 -6.63 6.38
N GLU A 139 -11.22 -7.84 6.56
CA GLU A 139 -10.81 -8.69 5.43
C GLU A 139 -11.97 -9.57 4.95
N ASP A 140 -12.70 -10.15 5.89
CA ASP A 140 -13.89 -10.96 5.65
C ASP A 140 -14.86 -10.85 6.83
N HIS A 141 -16.08 -11.37 6.66
CA HIS A 141 -17.07 -11.42 7.73
C HIS A 141 -17.97 -12.64 7.70
N THR A 142 -18.56 -12.87 8.87
CA THR A 142 -19.61 -13.85 9.09
C THR A 142 -20.65 -13.29 10.06
N PHE A 143 -21.66 -14.10 10.35
CA PHE A 143 -22.74 -13.72 11.24
C PHE A 143 -22.94 -14.78 12.30
N LEU A 144 -23.36 -14.34 13.49
CA LEU A 144 -23.74 -15.27 14.55
C LEU A 144 -25.03 -16.03 14.19
N ILE A 145 -25.10 -17.30 14.55
CA ILE A 145 -26.34 -18.11 14.47
C ILE A 145 -26.94 -18.40 15.85
N GLY A 146 -26.16 -18.22 16.91
CA GLY A 146 -26.57 -18.40 18.30
C GLY A 146 -26.65 -17.09 19.07
N THR A 147 -27.35 -17.10 20.19
CA THR A 147 -27.23 -16.01 21.17
C THR A 147 -25.97 -16.25 21.99
N ASN A 148 -25.06 -15.28 22.02
CA ASN A 148 -23.90 -15.29 22.89
C ASN A 148 -24.10 -14.27 24.02
N ALA A 149 -24.25 -14.78 25.24
CA ALA A 149 -24.42 -13.97 26.44
C ALA A 149 -23.13 -13.96 27.27
N LEU A 150 -22.08 -13.33 26.71
CA LEU A 150 -20.76 -13.25 27.34
C LEU A 150 -20.08 -14.63 27.47
N ASP A 151 -20.28 -15.50 26.47
CA ASP A 151 -19.64 -16.81 26.39
C ASP A 151 -18.37 -16.70 25.51
N THR A 152 -17.37 -17.52 25.78
CA THR A 152 -16.19 -17.65 24.91
C THR A 152 -16.51 -18.39 23.63
N THR A 153 -17.62 -19.12 23.53
CA THR A 153 -17.95 -19.87 22.31
C THR A 153 -18.91 -19.09 21.42
N LEU A 154 -18.48 -18.81 20.18
CA LEU A 154 -19.30 -18.25 19.12
C LEU A 154 -19.75 -19.35 18.16
N ASN A 155 -21.03 -19.34 17.79
CA ASN A 155 -21.57 -20.16 16.71
C ASN A 155 -21.84 -19.24 15.53
N VAL A 156 -21.22 -19.51 14.38
CA VAL A 156 -21.27 -18.65 13.19
C VAL A 156 -21.84 -19.39 11.98
N VAL A 157 -22.25 -18.63 10.96
CA VAL A 157 -22.75 -19.19 9.69
C VAL A 157 -21.64 -19.98 8.99
N SER A 158 -20.48 -19.36 8.84
CA SER A 158 -19.24 -20.00 8.39
C SER A 158 -18.08 -19.53 9.26
N ALA A 159 -17.16 -20.44 9.54
CA ALA A 159 -15.87 -20.15 10.15
C ALA A 159 -14.71 -20.29 9.14
N ASP A 160 -15.02 -20.47 7.85
CA ASP A 160 -14.01 -20.49 6.78
C ASP A 160 -13.24 -19.15 6.77
N GLY A 161 -11.94 -19.21 6.53
CA GLY A 161 -11.06 -18.03 6.53
C GLY A 161 -10.53 -17.66 7.92
N ILE A 162 -11.26 -17.97 8.99
CA ILE A 162 -10.84 -17.64 10.36
C ILE A 162 -9.93 -18.74 10.91
N GLU A 163 -8.78 -18.34 11.41
CA GLU A 163 -7.77 -19.20 12.03
C GLU A 163 -7.61 -18.93 13.53
N SER A 164 -6.84 -19.80 14.19
CA SER A 164 -6.47 -19.61 15.59
C SER A 164 -5.40 -18.53 15.71
N GLY A 165 -5.67 -17.50 16.49
CA GLY A 165 -4.77 -16.35 16.67
C GLY A 165 -5.36 -15.06 16.11
N ASP A 166 -6.31 -15.18 15.18
CA ASP A 166 -6.91 -14.04 14.49
C ASP A 166 -7.65 -13.11 15.44
N TYR A 167 -7.55 -11.82 15.15
CA TYR A 167 -8.38 -10.81 15.76
C TYR A 167 -9.68 -10.68 15.02
N LEU A 168 -10.77 -10.55 15.77
CA LEU A 168 -12.12 -10.42 15.22
C LEU A 168 -12.83 -9.24 15.87
N PHE A 169 -13.67 -8.56 15.10
CA PHE A 169 -14.60 -7.56 15.63
C PHE A 169 -16.01 -8.09 15.71
N LEU A 170 -16.50 -8.21 16.94
CA LEU A 170 -17.87 -8.60 17.22
C LEU A 170 -18.72 -7.35 17.49
N CYS A 171 -19.63 -7.04 16.57
CA CYS A 171 -20.41 -5.81 16.59
C CYS A 171 -21.84 -6.04 17.08
N GLY A 172 -22.15 -5.42 18.21
CA GLY A 172 -23.48 -5.45 18.81
C GLY A 172 -24.26 -4.18 18.47
N LYS A 173 -25.25 -3.83 19.31
CA LYS A 173 -26.00 -2.58 19.17
C LYS A 173 -25.26 -1.35 19.67
N ASN A 174 -24.63 -1.45 20.85
CA ASN A 174 -24.01 -0.32 21.54
C ASN A 174 -22.49 -0.46 21.69
N ASN A 175 -21.96 -1.65 21.49
CA ASN A 175 -20.57 -1.95 21.76
C ASN A 175 -19.98 -2.82 20.65
N ILE A 176 -18.68 -2.64 20.44
CA ILE A 176 -17.83 -3.49 19.61
C ILE A 176 -16.82 -4.14 20.55
N ASN A 177 -16.67 -5.46 20.46
CA ASN A 177 -15.60 -6.17 21.15
C ASN A 177 -14.58 -6.64 20.13
N MET A 178 -13.32 -6.18 20.27
CA MET A 178 -12.18 -6.82 19.64
C MET A 178 -11.86 -8.08 20.44
N VAL A 179 -11.94 -9.23 19.81
CA VAL A 179 -11.69 -10.54 20.46
C VAL A 179 -10.60 -11.28 19.67
N ARG A 180 -10.01 -12.30 20.30
CA ARG A 180 -9.07 -13.18 19.60
C ARG A 180 -9.63 -14.61 19.52
N ALA A 181 -9.56 -15.22 18.35
CA ALA A 181 -9.83 -16.64 18.17
C ALA A 181 -8.75 -17.47 18.87
N ASN A 182 -9.14 -18.27 19.86
CA ASN A 182 -8.28 -19.25 20.54
C ASN A 182 -8.30 -20.61 19.84
N SER A 183 -9.45 -21.01 19.29
CA SER A 183 -9.58 -22.22 18.47
C SER A 183 -10.76 -22.09 17.50
N VAL A 184 -10.67 -22.79 16.36
CA VAL A 184 -11.71 -22.78 15.31
C VAL A 184 -12.04 -24.21 14.92
N ASN A 185 -13.33 -24.54 14.82
CA ASN A 185 -13.80 -25.83 14.34
C ASN A 185 -14.73 -25.64 13.14
N LEU A 186 -14.17 -25.90 11.95
CA LEU A 186 -14.87 -25.82 10.66
C LEU A 186 -15.97 -26.89 10.49
N GLY A 187 -15.90 -28.00 11.24
CA GLY A 187 -16.92 -29.04 11.19
C GLY A 187 -18.24 -28.64 11.86
N THR A 188 -18.17 -27.73 12.83
CA THR A 188 -19.32 -27.22 13.59
C THR A 188 -19.55 -25.72 13.42
N ASN A 189 -18.70 -25.02 12.66
CA ASN A 189 -18.68 -23.56 12.53
C ASN A 189 -18.70 -22.85 13.89
N THR A 190 -17.80 -23.28 14.77
CA THR A 190 -17.64 -22.71 16.12
C THR A 190 -16.27 -22.11 16.29
N ILE A 191 -16.23 -20.93 16.91
CA ILE A 191 -15.01 -20.21 17.25
C ILE A 191 -14.97 -20.07 18.78
N GLU A 192 -13.90 -20.55 19.39
CA GLU A 192 -13.63 -20.34 20.81
C GLU A 192 -12.75 -19.10 20.96
N LEU A 193 -13.15 -18.17 21.82
CA LEU A 193 -12.44 -16.92 22.08
C LEU A 193 -11.45 -17.07 23.23
N SER A 194 -10.34 -16.32 23.17
CA SER A 194 -9.37 -16.25 24.27
C SER A 194 -9.98 -15.67 25.55
N GLN A 195 -10.97 -14.78 25.39
CA GLN A 195 -11.69 -14.15 26.48
C GLN A 195 -13.14 -13.88 26.06
N ALA A 196 -14.07 -14.03 27.01
CA ALA A 196 -15.47 -13.72 26.77
C ALA A 196 -15.66 -12.21 26.49
N PRO A 197 -16.56 -11.84 25.54
CA PRO A 197 -16.88 -10.45 25.28
C PRO A 197 -17.58 -9.82 26.49
N THR A 198 -17.63 -8.49 26.54
CA THR A 198 -18.23 -7.71 27.64
C THR A 198 -19.31 -6.76 27.15
N ALA A 199 -20.11 -6.27 28.10
CA ALA A 199 -21.06 -5.16 27.95
C ALA A 199 -22.23 -5.37 26.96
N SER A 200 -22.26 -6.46 26.20
CA SER A 200 -23.34 -6.78 25.25
C SER A 200 -23.68 -8.26 25.23
N VAL A 201 -24.97 -8.56 25.05
CA VAL A 201 -25.42 -9.85 24.56
C VAL A 201 -25.51 -9.74 23.04
N TYR A 202 -24.97 -10.72 22.34
CA TYR A 202 -25.02 -10.80 20.89
C TYR A 202 -26.07 -11.81 20.46
N TYR A 203 -26.79 -11.47 19.41
CA TYR A 203 -27.94 -12.23 18.91
C TYR A 203 -27.63 -12.85 17.54
N PRO A 204 -28.41 -13.85 17.12
CA PRO A 204 -28.32 -14.37 15.76
C PRO A 204 -28.48 -13.24 14.72
N GLY A 205 -27.57 -13.19 13.75
CA GLY A 205 -27.47 -12.15 12.74
C GLY A 205 -26.56 -10.97 13.11
N ASP A 206 -26.03 -10.91 14.33
CA ASP A 206 -24.98 -9.93 14.67
C ASP A 206 -23.69 -10.23 13.92
N TYR A 207 -22.96 -9.17 13.61
CA TYR A 207 -21.81 -9.17 12.72
C TYR A 207 -20.53 -9.60 13.46
N LEU A 208 -19.74 -10.43 12.80
CA LEU A 208 -18.38 -10.80 13.21
C LEU A 208 -17.45 -10.63 12.01
N GLY A 209 -16.52 -9.68 12.09
CA GLY A 209 -15.54 -9.41 11.04
C GLY A 209 -14.14 -9.85 11.43
N GLU A 210 -13.36 -10.32 10.46
CA GLU A 210 -11.93 -10.52 10.59
C GLU A 210 -11.20 -9.17 10.57
N TYR A 211 -10.43 -8.89 11.61
CA TYR A 211 -9.75 -7.62 11.78
C TYR A 211 -8.38 -7.63 11.11
N SER A 212 -8.08 -6.59 10.34
CA SER A 212 -6.75 -6.30 9.82
C SER A 212 -6.33 -4.88 10.15
N PHE A 213 -5.13 -4.76 10.70
CA PHE A 213 -4.43 -3.49 10.87
C PHE A 213 -3.37 -3.37 9.78
N GLU A 214 -3.38 -2.25 9.06
CA GLU A 214 -2.44 -2.02 7.98
C GLU A 214 -1.76 -0.66 8.10
N VAL A 215 -0.47 -0.59 7.75
CA VAL A 215 0.29 0.67 7.65
C VAL A 215 0.93 0.79 6.29
N LEU A 216 0.55 1.82 5.55
CA LEU A 216 1.20 2.21 4.31
C LEU A 216 2.31 3.23 4.59
N TYR A 217 3.52 2.95 4.12
CA TYR A 217 4.69 3.79 4.37
C TYR A 217 5.74 3.69 3.26
N VAL A 218 6.71 4.59 3.27
CA VAL A 218 7.88 4.50 2.38
C VAL A 218 9.09 4.03 3.19
N GLY A 219 9.81 3.04 2.67
CA GLY A 219 10.98 2.45 3.32
C GLY A 219 12.06 2.05 2.33
N ASN A 220 13.25 1.78 2.85
CA ASN A 220 14.41 1.35 2.07
C ASN A 220 14.22 -0.09 1.59
N ALA A 221 14.39 -0.30 0.27
CA ALA A 221 14.22 -1.59 -0.39
C ALA A 221 15.33 -2.61 -0.09
N GLY A 222 16.39 -2.19 0.61
CA GLY A 222 17.58 -2.98 0.90
C GLY A 222 18.55 -3.07 -0.29
N GLU A 223 18.39 -2.19 -1.28
CA GLU A 223 19.22 -2.12 -2.48
C GLU A 223 19.70 -0.70 -2.72
N GLN A 224 20.83 -0.57 -3.42
CA GLN A 224 21.41 0.71 -3.80
C GLN A 224 21.50 0.83 -5.32
N ASP A 225 21.40 2.05 -5.83
CA ASP A 225 21.60 2.38 -7.24
C ASP A 225 23.09 2.31 -7.64
N GLU A 226 23.38 2.55 -8.91
CA GLU A 226 24.76 2.57 -9.44
C GLU A 226 25.66 3.63 -8.77
N ASN A 227 25.07 4.62 -8.11
CA ASN A 227 25.76 5.69 -7.39
C ASN A 227 25.92 5.40 -5.89
N GLY A 228 25.44 4.24 -5.40
CA GLY A 228 25.45 3.87 -3.99
C GLY A 228 24.37 4.58 -3.15
N GLN A 229 23.32 5.11 -3.78
CA GLN A 229 22.17 5.69 -3.08
C GLN A 229 21.11 4.62 -2.82
N ASP A 230 20.52 4.65 -1.63
CA ASP A 230 19.47 3.71 -1.25
C ASP A 230 18.23 3.87 -2.15
N ILE A 231 17.68 2.74 -2.59
CA ILE A 231 16.44 2.66 -3.33
C ILE A 231 15.29 2.54 -2.34
N PHE A 232 14.28 3.39 -2.47
CA PHE A 232 13.08 3.37 -1.63
C PHE A 232 11.89 2.74 -2.35
N ALA A 233 10.94 2.23 -1.58
CA ALA A 233 9.70 1.67 -2.10
C ALA A 233 8.52 1.99 -1.18
N LEU A 234 7.32 1.94 -1.75
CA LEU A 234 6.07 1.94 -1.00
C LEU A 234 5.86 0.55 -0.43
N TYR A 235 5.66 0.47 0.88
CA TYR A 235 5.39 -0.74 1.64
C TYR A 235 4.02 -0.69 2.28
N ILE A 236 3.46 -1.88 2.50
CA ILE A 236 2.34 -2.11 3.40
C ILE A 236 2.80 -3.06 4.51
N TYR A 237 2.63 -2.67 5.76
CA TYR A 237 2.68 -3.56 6.91
C TYR A 237 1.27 -4.06 7.21
N MET A 238 1.10 -5.35 7.50
CA MET A 238 -0.19 -5.95 7.84
C MET A 238 -0.09 -6.79 9.10
N LYS A 239 -1.09 -6.68 9.99
CA LYS A 239 -1.23 -7.51 11.19
C LYS A 239 -2.71 -7.79 11.45
N SER A 240 -3.10 -9.06 11.37
CA SER A 240 -4.47 -9.53 11.62
C SER A 240 -4.60 -10.45 12.83
N ASP A 241 -3.47 -10.92 13.40
CA ASP A 241 -3.45 -11.95 14.44
C ASP A 241 -2.52 -11.59 15.62
N ASN A 242 -2.37 -12.52 16.55
CA ASN A 242 -1.50 -12.40 17.72
C ASN A 242 -0.01 -12.62 17.46
N THR A 243 0.40 -12.85 16.22
CA THR A 243 1.80 -13.02 15.82
C THR A 243 2.39 -11.69 15.34
N GLN A 244 3.68 -11.66 15.00
CA GLN A 244 4.28 -10.44 14.46
C GLN A 244 3.78 -10.24 13.03
N GLY A 245 3.22 -9.06 12.74
CA GLY A 245 2.82 -8.72 11.36
C GLY A 245 4.01 -8.62 10.40
N GLU A 246 3.72 -8.54 9.11
CA GLU A 246 4.72 -8.55 8.04
C GLU A 246 4.60 -7.33 7.12
N SER A 247 5.73 -6.90 6.55
CA SER A 247 5.79 -5.82 5.56
C SER A 247 6.04 -6.35 4.15
N PHE A 248 5.26 -5.87 3.18
CA PHE A 248 5.33 -6.24 1.78
C PHE A 248 5.65 -5.03 0.91
N GLU A 249 6.58 -5.19 -0.03
CA GLU A 249 6.88 -4.17 -1.02
C GLU A 249 5.77 -4.11 -2.07
N LEU A 250 5.17 -2.93 -2.25
CA LEU A 250 4.12 -2.71 -3.25
C LEU A 250 4.67 -2.09 -4.53
N VAL A 251 5.41 -0.98 -4.41
CA VAL A 251 5.91 -0.23 -5.57
C VAL A 251 7.32 0.29 -5.32
N ARG A 252 8.27 -0.22 -6.10
CA ARG A 252 9.66 0.23 -6.08
C ARG A 252 9.88 1.59 -6.74
N GLY A 253 10.74 2.40 -6.12
CA GLY A 253 11.15 3.73 -6.58
C GLY A 253 10.25 4.85 -6.08
N VAL A 254 9.41 4.59 -5.07
CA VAL A 254 8.67 5.66 -4.37
C VAL A 254 9.57 6.23 -3.30
N GLU A 255 9.91 7.51 -3.40
CA GLU A 255 10.97 8.12 -2.59
C GLU A 255 10.44 9.00 -1.45
N SER A 256 9.16 9.39 -1.52
CA SER A 256 8.50 10.20 -0.50
C SER A 256 7.00 10.01 -0.50
N LEU A 257 6.39 10.19 0.67
CA LEU A 257 4.95 10.24 0.89
C LEU A 257 4.67 11.43 1.83
N GLN A 258 3.73 12.30 1.45
CA GLN A 258 3.36 13.50 2.20
C GLN A 258 1.84 13.64 2.18
N ILE A 259 1.24 13.87 3.33
CA ILE A 259 -0.19 13.91 3.53
C ILE A 259 -0.56 15.31 3.99
N GLU A 260 -1.58 15.86 3.33
CA GLU A 260 -2.19 17.12 3.70
C GLU A 260 -3.70 16.93 3.86
N ARG A 261 -4.27 17.61 4.83
CA ARG A 261 -5.71 17.56 5.13
C ARG A 261 -6.37 18.90 4.81
N ILE A 262 -7.65 18.86 4.51
CA ILE A 262 -8.45 20.08 4.30
C ILE A 262 -8.65 20.78 5.64
N THR A 263 -8.35 22.08 5.70
CA THR A 263 -8.63 22.88 6.91
C THR A 263 -9.69 23.95 6.71
N SER A 264 -9.91 24.38 5.47
CA SER A 264 -11.05 25.25 5.13
C SER A 264 -11.39 25.20 3.66
N ILE A 265 -12.67 25.41 3.37
CA ILE A 265 -13.18 25.66 2.02
C ILE A 265 -13.81 27.04 2.04
N SER A 266 -13.21 27.99 1.32
CA SER A 266 -13.73 29.35 1.24
C SER A 266 -13.73 29.84 -0.21
N ASN A 267 -14.90 30.30 -0.69
CA ASN A 267 -15.07 30.85 -2.04
C ASN A 267 -14.53 29.94 -3.18
N GLY A 268 -14.66 28.62 -3.04
CA GLY A 268 -14.16 27.65 -4.02
C GLY A 268 -12.67 27.33 -3.93
N ASN A 269 -11.93 27.96 -3.00
CA ASN A 269 -10.55 27.60 -2.69
C ASN A 269 -10.50 26.64 -1.50
N ILE A 270 -9.66 25.61 -1.65
CA ILE A 270 -9.39 24.60 -0.61
C ILE A 270 -8.02 24.88 -0.01
N SER A 271 -7.98 25.09 1.30
CA SER A 271 -6.74 25.20 2.07
C SER A 271 -6.33 23.82 2.57
N TRP A 272 -5.04 23.52 2.41
CA TRP A 272 -4.42 22.25 2.77
C TRP A 272 -3.33 22.50 3.80
N ASP A 273 -3.36 21.77 4.91
CA ASP A 273 -2.29 21.80 5.91
C ASP A 273 -1.62 20.44 6.02
N ARG A 274 -0.30 20.46 6.18
CA ARG A 274 0.50 19.25 6.38
C ARG A 274 0.18 18.62 7.73
N VAL A 275 0.24 17.29 7.75
CA VAL A 275 0.21 16.52 8.99
C VAL A 275 1.56 16.69 9.69
N SER A 276 1.52 17.11 10.96
CA SER A 276 2.72 17.37 11.79
C SER A 276 2.79 16.48 13.05
N SER A 277 1.75 15.69 13.27
CA SER A 277 1.58 14.74 14.37
C SER A 277 0.53 13.73 13.95
N ASP A 278 0.36 12.66 14.71
CA ASP A 278 -0.71 11.69 14.48
C ASP A 278 -2.08 12.38 14.55
N VAL A 279 -2.91 12.15 13.53
CA VAL A 279 -4.28 12.65 13.41
C VAL A 279 -5.20 11.52 13.01
N ASP A 280 -6.22 11.26 13.84
CA ASP A 280 -7.34 10.40 13.50
C ASP A 280 -8.32 11.13 12.60
N LEU A 281 -8.61 10.54 11.44
CA LEU A 281 -9.50 11.12 10.44
C LEU A 281 -10.89 10.49 10.61
N GLN A 282 -11.56 10.84 11.71
CA GLN A 282 -12.84 10.23 12.10
C GLN A 282 -14.05 11.17 12.22
N ASP A 283 -13.88 12.46 11.94
CA ASP A 283 -14.97 13.43 12.12
C ASP A 283 -15.20 14.31 10.89
N SER A 284 -16.47 14.72 10.73
CA SER A 284 -17.07 15.48 9.61
C SER A 284 -16.33 16.71 9.05
N ASN A 285 -15.24 17.12 9.68
CA ASN A 285 -14.43 18.26 9.26
C ASN A 285 -13.34 17.89 8.23
N ASP A 286 -12.78 16.68 8.31
CA ASP A 286 -11.77 16.21 7.37
C ASP A 286 -12.46 15.48 6.21
N THR A 287 -12.89 16.23 5.19
CA THR A 287 -13.68 15.66 4.08
C THR A 287 -12.82 14.98 3.00
N ALA A 288 -11.53 15.30 2.97
CA ALA A 288 -10.58 14.73 2.02
C ALA A 288 -9.13 14.91 2.48
N ILE A 289 -8.27 14.03 1.97
CA ILE A 289 -6.82 14.13 2.09
C ILE A 289 -6.17 14.28 0.71
N ARG A 290 -5.04 14.98 0.66
CA ARG A 290 -4.15 15.04 -0.48
C ARG A 290 -2.88 14.28 -0.13
N VAL A 291 -2.67 13.16 -0.81
CA VAL A 291 -1.46 12.37 -0.68
C VAL A 291 -0.53 12.69 -1.85
N SER A 292 0.62 13.27 -1.57
CA SER A 292 1.66 13.61 -2.52
C SER A 292 2.83 12.62 -2.40
N PHE A 293 3.38 12.19 -3.52
CA PHE A 293 4.50 11.24 -3.54
C PHE A 293 5.47 11.55 -4.68
N SER A 294 6.71 11.05 -4.60
CA SER A 294 7.69 11.19 -5.69
C SER A 294 8.16 9.84 -6.22
N ILE A 295 8.34 9.79 -7.55
CA ILE A 295 8.90 8.65 -8.28
C ILE A 295 9.90 9.18 -9.29
N ASP A 296 11.13 8.69 -9.24
CA ASP A 296 12.22 9.08 -10.13
C ASP A 296 12.38 10.62 -10.19
N GLY A 297 12.34 11.28 -9.02
CA GLY A 297 12.43 12.74 -8.86
C GLY A 297 11.20 13.56 -9.29
N ASN A 298 10.16 12.93 -9.87
CA ASN A 298 8.92 13.62 -10.27
C ASN A 298 7.88 13.54 -9.16
N ARG A 299 7.22 14.67 -8.85
CA ARG A 299 6.15 14.73 -7.83
C ARG A 299 4.77 14.53 -8.44
N TYR A 300 3.98 13.68 -7.79
CA TYR A 300 2.58 13.39 -8.11
C TYR A 300 1.72 13.56 -6.87
N HIS A 301 0.40 13.62 -7.06
CA HIS A 301 -0.54 13.62 -5.95
C HIS A 301 -1.86 12.92 -6.32
N LYS A 302 -2.56 12.45 -5.30
CA LYS A 302 -3.94 11.96 -5.34
C LYS A 302 -4.74 12.69 -4.26
N ILE A 303 -5.92 13.18 -4.62
CA ILE A 303 -6.90 13.66 -3.65
C ILE A 303 -7.90 12.52 -3.45
N ILE A 304 -8.21 12.22 -2.20
CA ILE A 304 -9.12 11.14 -1.79
C ILE A 304 -10.12 11.75 -0.84
N ASN A 305 -11.40 11.68 -1.20
CA ASN A 305 -12.48 12.05 -0.29
C ASN A 305 -12.61 10.94 0.74
N LEU A 306 -12.82 11.29 2.01
CA LEU A 306 -13.05 10.32 3.08
C LEU A 306 -14.50 9.86 3.03
#